data_AF-A0A1W9QBQ6-F1
#
_entry.id   AF-A0A1W9QBQ6-F1
#
_cell.length_a   1.000
_cell.length_b   1.000
_cell.length_c   1.000
_cell.angle_alpha   90.00
_cell.angle_beta   90.00
_cell.angle_gamma   90.00
#
_symmetry.space_group_name_H-M   'P 1'
#
loop_
_entity.id
_entity.type
_entity.pdbx_description
1 polymer ?
#
loop_
_entity_poly.entity_id
_entity_poly.type
_entity_poly.pdbx_seq_one_letter_code
_entity_poly.pdbx_strand_id
1 'polypeptide(L)'
;MRGALWTLGLSLSFFAFSCGSRSALLSAGLRCETDSDCSTDLCQPARCLEGQCVAQPPIECHSDDPCFTARCVPETGGCAYDSVSVDLDGDGFYAPLPDGTCGNDCDDTSPRAYPGATEVCDRVDNDCDDVIDNGLPILPSPGALMTPVRVASDERVLSGSRGIAFGQGVFALGYRARDRSLSENRSFIQWLDASGEVLSEEKLVSPVNVGSYGTPLAWSGQHFGAAWQDARSGNYEVYFTLFDPSGEKRLSDLRLTDTPSSSWAPEVIYDQGRFVVLWQEILPPPDGPQIRAQLISADGTLIGGNLELTPQDGKDYGFVAIEPNRTGYGIVYTATDTKVPGGNIEVQFRAFAKDLATPTSPVVNVIDSGGDRPKIAALGENFLLTWDVEDRSAIWGAILSPSGALLAGPAPVTPGGVAARDNNLVSFGDRVVLAWAELAGENYDIFGTVIGEALEIVEPKRLLVGGAANSIEPRLVRGDNGFVGALFDDFREGVQHSHFMAFACEEEVIK
;
A
#
# COMPACT_ATOMS: atom_id res chain seq x y z
N MET A 1 31.80 -47.71 0.37
CA MET A 1 31.67 -49.09 0.89
C MET A 1 30.22 -49.28 1.30
N ARG A 2 29.51 -50.15 0.58
CA ARG A 2 28.14 -50.59 0.88
C ARG A 2 28.24 -51.71 1.93
N GLY A 3 27.46 -51.63 3.00
CA GLY A 3 27.33 -52.69 4.00
C GLY A 3 25.86 -53.05 4.17
N ALA A 4 25.41 -54.05 3.42
CA ALA A 4 24.10 -54.67 3.55
C ALA A 4 24.16 -55.72 4.67
N LEU A 5 23.13 -55.79 5.52
CA LEU A 5 22.84 -56.95 6.34
C LEU A 5 21.32 -57.12 6.45
N TRP A 6 20.86 -58.15 5.75
CA TRP A 6 19.51 -58.67 5.76
C TRP A 6 19.25 -59.42 7.08
N THR A 7 18.11 -59.18 7.70
CA THR A 7 17.50 -60.14 8.64
C THR A 7 16.05 -60.38 8.25
N LEU A 8 15.77 -61.62 7.87
CA LEU A 8 14.43 -62.19 7.72
C LEU A 8 13.84 -62.40 9.12
N GLY A 9 12.58 -62.02 9.32
CA GLY A 9 11.82 -62.33 10.53
C GLY A 9 10.32 -62.39 10.23
N LEU A 10 9.82 -63.62 10.17
CA LEU A 10 8.45 -64.09 9.94
C LEU A 10 7.29 -63.10 10.10
N SER A 11 6.50 -63.00 9.03
CA SER A 11 5.14 -62.49 8.98
C SER A 11 4.16 -63.47 9.67
N LEU A 12 3.62 -63.06 10.82
CA LEU A 12 2.37 -63.62 11.35
C LEU A 12 1.20 -62.75 10.89
N SER A 13 0.43 -63.29 9.95
CA SER A 13 -0.84 -62.75 9.50
C SER A 13 -1.87 -62.83 10.63
N PHE A 14 -2.15 -61.72 11.30
CA PHE A 14 -3.37 -61.59 12.10
C PHE A 14 -4.54 -61.32 11.16
N PHE A 15 -5.36 -62.35 10.94
CA PHE A 15 -6.72 -62.21 10.43
C PHE A 15 -7.53 -61.41 11.46
N ALA A 16 -7.64 -60.10 11.27
CA ALA A 16 -8.72 -59.33 11.89
C ALA A 16 -10.00 -59.67 11.11
N PHE A 17 -10.74 -60.66 11.61
CA PHE A 17 -12.11 -60.87 11.17
C PHE A 17 -12.91 -59.61 11.47
N SER A 18 -13.44 -59.00 10.41
CA SER A 18 -14.59 -58.13 10.55
C SER A 18 -15.72 -58.91 11.22
N CYS A 19 -16.31 -58.33 12.26
CA CYS A 19 -17.68 -58.64 12.59
C CYS A 19 -18.51 -57.47 12.07
N GLY A 20 -19.22 -57.74 10.98
CA GLY A 20 -20.19 -56.82 10.43
C GLY A 20 -21.31 -56.51 11.43
N SER A 21 -21.85 -55.31 11.26
CA SER A 21 -23.27 -54.98 11.38
C SER A 21 -24.14 -56.04 12.06
N ARG A 22 -24.58 -55.74 13.28
CA ARG A 22 -25.86 -56.24 13.81
C ARG A 22 -26.83 -55.09 13.90
N SER A 23 -27.52 -54.82 12.79
CA SER A 23 -28.89 -54.32 12.89
C SER A 23 -29.78 -55.45 13.42
N ALA A 24 -30.64 -55.08 14.37
CA ALA A 24 -31.76 -55.82 14.95
C ALA A 24 -31.42 -56.95 15.95
N LEU A 25 -31.79 -56.74 17.22
CA LEU A 25 -32.63 -57.64 18.01
C LEU A 25 -32.99 -57.02 19.40
N LEU A 26 -34.24 -56.55 19.49
CA LEU A 26 -35.16 -56.58 20.63
C LEU A 26 -34.65 -56.39 22.08
N SER A 27 -35.09 -55.28 22.69
CA SER A 27 -35.65 -55.18 24.06
C SER A 27 -35.29 -56.30 25.05
N ALA A 28 -34.11 -56.19 25.67
CA ALA A 28 -33.85 -56.79 26.98
C ALA A 28 -33.35 -55.65 27.86
N GLY A 29 -34.26 -55.05 28.64
CA GLY A 29 -33.93 -53.92 29.51
C GLY A 29 -32.81 -54.29 30.47
N LEU A 30 -31.76 -53.45 30.51
CA LEU A 30 -30.75 -53.49 31.57
C LEU A 30 -31.48 -53.51 32.92
N ARG A 31 -31.17 -54.49 33.78
CA ARG A 31 -31.73 -54.55 35.13
C ARG A 31 -30.95 -53.63 36.06
N CYS A 32 -31.67 -52.91 36.92
CA CYS A 32 -31.11 -51.90 37.82
C CYS A 32 -31.77 -51.99 39.20
N GLU A 33 -31.09 -51.50 40.22
CA GLU A 33 -31.65 -51.26 41.56
C GLU A 33 -31.78 -49.76 41.86
N THR A 34 -30.91 -48.96 41.25
CA THR A 34 -30.82 -47.50 41.39
C THR A 34 -30.63 -46.81 40.04
N ASP A 35 -30.94 -45.51 39.96
CA ASP A 35 -30.75 -44.71 38.74
C ASP A 35 -29.27 -44.72 38.27
N SER A 36 -28.31 -44.83 39.19
CA SER A 36 -26.88 -44.90 38.88
C SER A 36 -26.45 -46.21 38.19
N ASP A 37 -27.25 -47.27 38.27
CA ASP A 37 -26.95 -48.54 37.58
C ASP A 37 -27.28 -48.45 36.07
N CYS A 38 -27.98 -47.39 35.64
CA CYS A 38 -28.55 -47.26 34.31
C CYS A 38 -27.73 -46.44 33.33
N SER A 39 -27.04 -45.39 33.77
CA SER A 39 -26.14 -44.61 32.91
C SER A 39 -25.02 -43.97 33.72
N THR A 40 -23.82 -43.98 33.15
CA THR A 40 -22.66 -43.20 33.62
C THR A 40 -22.42 -41.96 32.76
N ASP A 41 -23.13 -41.85 31.62
CA ASP A 41 -23.18 -40.66 30.78
C ASP A 41 -24.40 -39.83 31.19
N LEU A 42 -24.15 -38.74 31.93
CA LEU A 42 -25.19 -37.85 32.42
C LEU A 42 -25.82 -37.01 31.29
N CYS A 43 -25.24 -36.99 30.09
CA CYS A 43 -25.86 -36.37 28.90
C CYS A 43 -26.93 -37.26 28.26
N GLN A 44 -26.90 -38.56 28.55
CA GLN A 44 -27.90 -39.55 28.18
C GLN A 44 -28.49 -40.17 29.46
N PRO A 45 -29.23 -39.40 30.27
CA PRO A 45 -29.69 -39.88 31.57
C PRO A 45 -30.67 -41.05 31.40
N ALA A 46 -30.62 -41.99 32.34
CA ALA A 46 -31.56 -43.11 32.41
C ALA A 46 -31.95 -43.35 33.86
N ARG A 47 -33.22 -43.70 34.09
CA ARG A 47 -33.76 -43.96 35.43
C ARG A 47 -34.16 -45.41 35.58
N CYS A 48 -34.00 -45.93 36.80
CA CYS A 48 -34.43 -47.27 37.15
C CYS A 48 -35.91 -47.27 37.53
N LEU A 49 -36.76 -47.79 36.65
CA LEU A 49 -38.20 -47.91 36.89
C LEU A 49 -38.56 -49.40 36.89
N GLU A 50 -39.07 -49.88 38.03
CA GLU A 50 -39.49 -51.27 38.21
C GLU A 50 -38.40 -52.31 37.85
N GLY A 51 -37.14 -51.98 38.13
CA GLY A 51 -36.00 -52.84 37.86
C GLY A 51 -35.55 -52.88 36.40
N GLN A 52 -35.99 -51.92 35.58
CA GLN A 52 -35.54 -51.72 34.20
C GLN A 52 -35.06 -50.29 33.97
N CYS A 53 -33.96 -50.14 33.24
CA CYS A 53 -33.46 -48.84 32.83
C CYS A 53 -34.31 -48.24 31.72
N VAL A 54 -34.87 -47.06 31.98
CA VAL A 54 -35.67 -46.28 31.05
C VAL A 54 -34.91 -45.00 30.71
N ALA A 55 -34.52 -44.87 29.45
CA ALA A 55 -33.86 -43.67 28.93
C ALA A 55 -34.73 -42.43 29.16
N GLN A 56 -34.10 -41.35 29.61
CA GLN A 56 -34.70 -40.03 29.72
C GLN A 56 -34.30 -39.21 28.49
N PRO A 57 -34.97 -38.08 28.24
CA PRO A 57 -34.54 -37.15 27.19
C PRO A 57 -33.07 -36.74 27.40
N PRO A 58 -32.26 -36.74 26.33
CA PRO A 58 -30.87 -36.33 26.41
C PRO A 58 -30.77 -34.84 26.77
N ILE A 59 -29.68 -34.48 27.44
CA ILE A 59 -29.37 -33.09 27.70
C ILE A 59 -28.79 -32.50 26.42
N GLU A 60 -29.55 -31.61 25.79
CA GLU A 60 -29.10 -30.85 24.63
C GLU A 60 -28.56 -29.50 25.09
N CYS A 61 -27.30 -29.25 24.75
CA CYS A 61 -26.66 -27.96 24.96
C CYS A 61 -26.66 -27.20 23.64
N HIS A 62 -27.11 -25.95 23.69
CA HIS A 62 -27.13 -25.04 22.54
C HIS A 62 -26.34 -23.79 22.90
N SER A 63 -25.64 -23.23 21.92
CA SER A 63 -25.04 -21.90 22.01
C SER A 63 -25.83 -20.99 21.08
N ASP A 64 -26.29 -19.85 21.62
CA ASP A 64 -26.87 -18.78 20.80
C ASP A 64 -25.77 -17.90 20.17
N ASP A 65 -24.52 -18.09 20.61
CA ASP A 65 -23.35 -17.42 20.07
C ASP A 65 -22.62 -18.35 19.07
N PRO A 66 -22.53 -17.97 17.78
CA PRO A 66 -21.87 -18.76 16.76
C PRO A 66 -20.36 -18.93 16.99
N CYS A 67 -19.75 -18.11 17.86
CA CYS A 67 -18.35 -18.24 18.24
C CYS A 67 -18.11 -19.38 19.24
N PHE A 68 -19.16 -19.98 19.79
CA PHE A 68 -19.05 -21.08 20.73
C PHE A 68 -19.84 -22.29 20.27
N THR A 69 -19.22 -23.45 20.41
CA THR A 69 -19.94 -24.72 20.34
C THR A 69 -20.30 -25.16 21.74
N ALA A 70 -21.57 -25.53 21.92
CA ALA A 70 -22.04 -26.08 23.17
C ALA A 70 -22.05 -27.61 23.08
N ARG A 71 -21.44 -28.29 24.05
CA ARG A 71 -21.52 -29.74 24.20
C ARG A 71 -21.85 -30.12 25.61
N CYS A 72 -22.59 -31.20 25.78
CA CYS A 72 -22.81 -31.76 27.09
C CYS A 72 -21.56 -32.54 27.55
N VAL A 73 -21.21 -32.41 28.84
CA VAL A 73 -20.08 -33.08 29.49
C VAL A 73 -20.58 -34.35 30.20
N PRO A 74 -20.25 -35.57 29.72
CA PRO A 74 -20.81 -36.84 30.21
C PRO A 74 -20.66 -37.06 31.72
N GLU A 75 -19.59 -36.56 32.33
CA GLU A 75 -19.29 -36.76 33.75
C GLU A 75 -20.13 -35.89 34.68
N THR A 76 -20.69 -34.79 34.16
CA THR A 76 -21.42 -33.79 34.98
C THR A 76 -22.85 -33.56 34.53
N GLY A 77 -23.18 -33.89 33.28
CA GLY A 77 -24.46 -33.54 32.65
C GLY A 77 -24.63 -32.03 32.43
N GLY A 78 -23.57 -31.25 32.66
CA GLY A 78 -23.54 -29.81 32.40
C GLY A 78 -23.11 -29.49 30.98
N CYS A 79 -23.39 -28.26 30.54
CA CYS A 79 -22.92 -27.75 29.25
C CYS A 79 -21.53 -27.14 29.38
N ALA A 80 -20.62 -27.54 28.48
CA ALA A 80 -19.36 -26.87 28.23
C ALA A 80 -19.45 -26.10 26.91
N TYR A 81 -18.80 -24.93 26.87
CA TYR A 81 -18.72 -24.06 25.72
C TYR A 81 -17.27 -24.00 25.28
N ASP A 82 -16.98 -24.50 24.08
CA ASP A 82 -15.65 -24.45 23.48
C ASP A 82 -15.67 -23.37 22.39
N SER A 83 -14.71 -22.44 22.41
CA SER A 83 -14.60 -21.41 21.39
C SER A 83 -14.22 -22.04 20.05
N VAL A 84 -14.88 -21.59 18.99
CA VAL A 84 -14.64 -22.04 17.60
C VAL A 84 -13.62 -21.13 16.91
N SER A 85 -13.57 -19.87 17.35
CA SER A 85 -12.55 -18.90 16.97
C SER A 85 -11.60 -18.62 18.14
N VAL A 86 -10.44 -18.03 17.82
CA VAL A 86 -9.42 -17.62 18.78
C VAL A 86 -9.60 -16.12 19.03
N ASP A 87 -9.40 -15.75 20.30
CA ASP A 87 -9.17 -14.37 20.76
C ASP A 87 -7.68 -14.36 21.15
N LEU A 88 -6.81 -13.93 20.24
CA LEU A 88 -5.37 -14.12 20.37
C LEU A 88 -4.72 -13.01 21.22
N ASP A 89 -5.30 -11.82 21.28
CA ASP A 89 -4.80 -10.71 22.09
C ASP A 89 -5.52 -10.51 23.44
N GLY A 90 -6.66 -11.16 23.64
CA GLY A 90 -7.41 -11.19 24.89
C GLY A 90 -8.31 -9.97 25.13
N ASP A 91 -8.72 -9.24 24.09
CA ASP A 91 -9.61 -8.09 24.23
C ASP A 91 -11.12 -8.44 24.28
N GLY A 92 -11.44 -9.72 24.06
CA GLY A 92 -12.80 -10.27 24.12
C GLY A 92 -13.55 -10.25 22.79
N PHE A 93 -12.92 -9.81 21.71
CA PHE A 93 -13.36 -10.01 20.34
C PHE A 93 -12.62 -11.21 19.74
N TYR A 94 -13.20 -11.79 18.70
CA TYR A 94 -12.70 -13.04 18.12
C TYR A 94 -12.40 -12.82 16.65
N ALA A 95 -11.32 -13.44 16.17
CA ALA A 95 -11.00 -13.47 14.75
C ALA A 95 -12.21 -13.94 13.90
N PRO A 96 -12.47 -13.33 12.74
CA PRO A 96 -13.54 -13.74 11.84
C PRO A 96 -13.30 -15.15 11.29
N LEU A 97 -14.32 -16.00 11.38
CA LEU A 97 -14.31 -17.31 10.73
C LEU A 97 -14.37 -17.14 9.20
N PRO A 98 -13.75 -18.04 8.41
CA PRO A 98 -13.77 -17.95 6.94
C PRO A 98 -15.16 -17.97 6.30
N ASP A 99 -16.16 -18.51 6.99
CA ASP A 99 -17.56 -18.54 6.54
C ASP A 99 -18.38 -17.33 7.01
N GLY A 100 -17.76 -16.39 7.73
CA GLY A 100 -18.38 -15.17 8.24
C GLY A 100 -19.42 -15.40 9.33
N THR A 101 -19.46 -16.59 9.94
CA THR A 101 -20.49 -16.92 10.93
C THR A 101 -20.21 -16.39 12.33
N CYS A 102 -18.94 -16.09 12.65
CA CYS A 102 -18.48 -15.60 13.94
C CYS A 102 -17.26 -14.69 13.75
N GLY A 103 -17.07 -13.76 14.68
CA GLY A 103 -15.89 -12.92 14.79
C GLY A 103 -15.94 -11.72 13.84
N ASN A 104 -15.51 -10.58 14.34
CA ASN A 104 -15.44 -9.31 13.62
C ASN A 104 -14.23 -8.48 14.03
N ASP A 105 -13.28 -9.10 14.70
CA ASP A 105 -11.97 -8.53 14.99
C ASP A 105 -11.14 -8.44 13.70
N CYS A 106 -10.75 -7.23 13.33
CA CYS A 106 -9.98 -6.98 12.12
C CYS A 106 -8.47 -7.23 12.30
N ASP A 107 -7.96 -7.24 13.53
CA ASP A 107 -6.59 -7.61 13.89
C ASP A 107 -6.52 -8.26 15.28
N ASP A 108 -6.83 -9.56 15.30
CA ASP A 108 -6.80 -10.46 16.48
C ASP A 108 -5.42 -10.57 17.16
N THR A 109 -4.39 -9.87 16.65
CA THR A 109 -3.07 -9.75 17.28
C THR A 109 -2.89 -8.47 18.10
N SER A 110 -3.87 -7.57 18.08
CA SER A 110 -3.81 -6.22 18.63
C SER A 110 -5.05 -5.89 19.46
N PRO A 111 -4.94 -5.78 20.80
CA PRO A 111 -6.07 -5.55 21.69
C PRO A 111 -6.59 -4.09 21.62
N ARG A 112 -6.20 -3.37 20.58
CA ARG A 112 -6.62 -2.01 20.22
C ARG A 112 -7.45 -1.99 18.95
N ALA A 113 -7.58 -3.11 18.24
CA ALA A 113 -8.22 -3.19 16.94
C ALA A 113 -9.43 -4.12 17.03
N TYR A 114 -10.55 -3.59 17.49
CA TYR A 114 -11.79 -4.34 17.67
C TYR A 114 -13.03 -3.50 17.38
N PRO A 115 -14.15 -4.13 17.02
CA PRO A 115 -15.42 -3.44 16.75
C PRO A 115 -15.81 -2.39 17.79
N GLY A 116 -15.81 -1.12 17.37
CA GLY A 116 -16.17 0.01 18.22
C GLY A 116 -15.09 0.46 19.22
N ALA A 117 -13.83 0.08 19.02
CA ALA A 117 -12.70 0.70 19.72
C ALA A 117 -12.63 2.20 19.43
N THR A 118 -11.73 2.89 20.12
CA THR A 118 -11.44 4.30 19.81
C THR A 118 -10.32 4.36 18.80
N GLU A 119 -10.57 5.02 17.67
CA GLU A 119 -9.53 5.36 16.71
C GLU A 119 -8.41 6.16 17.36
N VAL A 120 -7.20 5.67 17.13
CA VAL A 120 -5.93 6.32 17.45
C VAL A 120 -5.23 6.53 16.14
N CYS A 121 -4.47 7.62 16.01
CA CYS A 121 -3.77 7.84 14.76
C CYS A 121 -2.48 6.99 14.67
N ASP A 122 -2.66 5.69 14.48
CA ASP A 122 -1.61 4.71 14.33
C ASP A 122 -1.64 3.99 12.97
N ARG A 123 -2.63 4.32 12.12
CA ARG A 123 -2.91 3.74 10.80
C ARG A 123 -3.49 2.35 10.82
N VAL A 124 -3.95 1.92 11.98
CA VAL A 124 -4.78 0.75 12.13
C VAL A 124 -6.22 1.24 12.16
N ASP A 125 -7.09 0.52 11.46
CA ASP A 125 -8.53 0.64 11.68
C ASP A 125 -8.79 0.01 13.06
N ASN A 126 -8.80 0.84 14.10
CA ASN A 126 -8.91 0.37 15.47
C ASN A 126 -10.34 -0.08 15.78
N ASP A 127 -11.34 0.51 15.14
CA ASP A 127 -12.75 0.24 15.41
C ASP A 127 -13.41 -0.75 14.42
N CYS A 128 -12.62 -1.28 13.48
CA CYS A 128 -12.95 -2.28 12.47
C CYS A 128 -14.11 -1.88 11.54
N ASP A 129 -14.18 -0.60 11.16
CA ASP A 129 -15.22 -0.05 10.29
C ASP A 129 -14.79 0.18 8.82
N ASP A 130 -13.60 -0.31 8.44
CA ASP A 130 -12.91 -0.12 7.15
C ASP A 130 -12.38 1.32 6.92
N VAL A 131 -12.44 2.22 7.89
CA VAL A 131 -11.91 3.58 7.84
C VAL A 131 -10.76 3.72 8.84
N ILE A 132 -9.63 4.26 8.36
CA ILE A 132 -8.42 4.39 9.17
C ILE A 132 -8.39 5.78 9.83
N ASP A 133 -8.13 5.80 11.14
CA ASP A 133 -7.94 6.99 11.97
C ASP A 133 -9.16 7.95 11.95
N ASN A 134 -10.41 7.47 11.75
CA ASN A 134 -11.71 8.18 11.58
C ASN A 134 -11.74 9.72 11.71
N GLY A 135 -11.15 10.43 10.74
CA GLY A 135 -11.12 11.90 10.69
C GLY A 135 -10.18 12.59 11.68
N LEU A 136 -9.32 11.85 12.40
CA LEU A 136 -8.25 12.40 13.23
C LEU A 136 -7.31 13.30 12.41
N PRO A 137 -6.84 14.43 12.98
CA PRO A 137 -5.95 15.35 12.28
C PRO A 137 -4.62 14.71 11.85
N ILE A 138 -4.37 14.68 10.55
CA ILE A 138 -3.15 14.13 9.95
C ILE A 138 -2.03 15.17 9.92
N LEU A 139 -2.37 16.43 9.67
CA LEU A 139 -1.37 17.49 9.58
C LEU A 139 -0.91 17.94 10.96
N PRO A 140 0.37 18.34 11.11
CA PRO A 140 0.90 18.82 12.39
C PRO A 140 0.14 20.06 12.87
N SER A 141 0.07 20.24 14.19
CA SER A 141 -0.54 21.42 14.79
C SER A 141 0.07 22.71 14.25
N PRO A 142 -0.72 23.80 14.12
CA PRO A 142 -0.20 25.10 13.71
C PRO A 142 1.03 25.53 14.53
N GLY A 143 2.15 25.74 13.86
CA GLY A 143 3.41 26.17 14.49
C GLY A 143 4.31 25.05 14.98
N ALA A 144 3.91 23.78 14.86
CA ALA A 144 4.81 22.63 14.99
C ALA A 144 5.71 22.55 13.74
N LEU A 145 6.71 23.44 13.68
CA LEU A 145 7.70 23.42 12.62
C LEU A 145 8.70 22.30 12.89
N MET A 146 8.65 21.26 12.06
CA MET A 146 9.68 20.24 12.02
C MET A 146 10.98 20.86 11.49
N THR A 147 12.12 20.33 11.88
CA THR A 147 13.43 20.77 11.36
C THR A 147 13.89 19.77 10.31
N PRO A 148 13.81 20.10 9.02
CA PRO A 148 14.22 19.17 7.98
C PRO A 148 15.71 18.87 8.05
N VAL A 149 16.06 17.61 7.83
CA VAL A 149 17.43 17.13 7.76
C VAL A 149 17.87 17.01 6.31
N ARG A 150 19.11 17.36 6.03
CA ARG A 150 19.71 17.14 4.71
C ARG A 150 19.90 15.64 4.48
N VAL A 151 19.49 15.16 3.31
CA VAL A 151 19.58 13.73 2.95
C VAL A 151 20.95 13.36 2.41
N ALA A 152 21.48 14.17 1.49
CA ALA A 152 22.74 13.88 0.82
C ALA A 152 23.94 14.28 1.68
N SER A 153 25.02 13.48 1.66
CA SER A 153 26.27 13.83 2.34
C SER A 153 26.91 15.12 1.82
N ASP A 154 27.89 15.66 2.56
CA ASP A 154 28.64 16.87 2.17
C ASP A 154 29.46 16.70 0.88
N GLU A 155 29.78 15.45 0.52
CA GLU A 155 30.47 15.09 -0.72
C GLU A 155 29.59 15.34 -1.96
N ARG A 156 28.29 15.59 -1.75
CA ARG A 156 27.29 15.75 -2.79
C ARG A 156 26.78 17.18 -2.87
N VAL A 157 26.61 17.65 -4.09
CA VAL A 157 26.12 19.00 -4.40
C VAL A 157 24.99 18.93 -5.40
N LEU A 158 24.09 19.91 -5.34
CA LEU A 158 22.94 20.02 -6.24
C LEU A 158 22.09 18.74 -6.22
N SER A 159 21.77 18.28 -5.00
CA SER A 159 20.94 17.08 -4.85
C SER A 159 19.46 17.44 -5.02
N GLY A 160 18.74 16.71 -5.87
CA GLY A 160 17.30 16.86 -6.10
C GLY A 160 16.53 15.56 -5.87
N SER A 161 15.36 15.66 -5.25
CA SER A 161 14.52 14.56 -4.79
C SER A 161 13.91 13.78 -5.96
N ARG A 162 13.86 12.45 -5.86
CA ARG A 162 13.37 11.60 -6.96
C ARG A 162 12.38 10.53 -6.53
N GLY A 163 12.47 10.02 -5.31
CA GLY A 163 11.52 9.02 -4.81
C GLY A 163 11.67 8.81 -3.32
N ILE A 164 10.60 8.33 -2.70
CA ILE A 164 10.55 7.99 -1.29
C ILE A 164 9.71 6.73 -1.13
N ALA A 165 10.18 5.80 -0.31
CA ALA A 165 9.42 4.63 0.10
C ALA A 165 9.66 4.37 1.58
N PHE A 166 8.69 3.74 2.23
CA PHE A 166 8.82 3.35 3.62
C PHE A 166 8.56 1.85 3.78
N GLY A 167 9.33 1.21 4.65
CA GLY A 167 9.17 -0.19 4.98
C GLY A 167 10.11 -0.62 6.10
N GLN A 168 9.61 -1.51 6.96
CA GLN A 168 10.36 -2.05 8.10
C GLN A 168 10.92 -0.94 9.03
N GLY A 169 10.14 0.11 9.30
CA GLY A 169 10.55 1.21 10.16
C GLY A 169 11.55 2.21 9.53
N VAL A 170 11.84 2.10 8.23
CA VAL A 170 12.86 2.92 7.55
C VAL A 170 12.28 3.63 6.33
N PHE A 171 12.68 4.89 6.14
CA PHE A 171 12.47 5.66 4.92
C PHE A 171 13.67 5.51 3.98
N ALA A 172 13.45 4.94 2.80
CA ALA A 172 14.41 4.94 1.70
C ALA A 172 14.16 6.17 0.82
N LEU A 173 15.19 6.99 0.63
CA LEU A 173 15.13 8.31 0.00
C LEU A 173 15.99 8.34 -1.27
N GLY A 174 15.34 8.31 -2.42
CA GLY A 174 15.97 8.40 -3.74
C GLY A 174 16.20 9.85 -4.16
N TYR A 175 17.43 10.19 -4.52
CA TYR A 175 17.81 11.53 -4.98
C TYR A 175 18.87 11.48 -6.08
N ARG A 176 18.92 12.52 -6.89
CA ARG A 176 19.98 12.74 -7.89
C ARG A 176 20.94 13.78 -7.36
N ALA A 177 22.25 13.55 -7.41
CA ALA A 177 23.24 14.55 -7.03
C ALA A 177 24.47 14.52 -7.94
N ARG A 178 25.27 15.59 -7.90
CA ARG A 178 26.63 15.58 -8.44
C ARG A 178 27.60 15.22 -7.33
N ASP A 179 28.40 14.20 -7.57
CA ASP A 179 29.58 13.92 -6.76
C ASP A 179 30.60 15.03 -6.99
N ARG A 180 31.11 15.68 -5.93
CA ARG A 180 32.11 16.76 -6.07
C ARG A 180 33.36 16.32 -6.84
N SER A 181 33.66 15.03 -6.86
CA SER A 181 34.80 14.45 -7.58
C SER A 181 34.50 14.11 -9.04
N LEU A 182 33.23 14.11 -9.47
CA LEU A 182 32.80 13.70 -10.82
C LEU A 182 32.09 14.85 -11.56
N SER A 183 32.05 14.76 -12.90
CA SER A 183 31.35 15.74 -13.75
C SER A 183 29.86 15.44 -13.91
N GLU A 184 29.45 14.18 -13.77
CA GLU A 184 28.09 13.71 -14.07
C GLU A 184 27.21 13.65 -12.82
N ASN A 185 25.92 13.91 -13.00
CA ASN A 185 24.92 13.68 -11.97
C ASN A 185 24.55 12.20 -11.93
N ARG A 186 24.45 11.64 -10.73
CA ARG A 186 24.07 10.23 -10.52
C ARG A 186 22.91 10.10 -9.54
N SER A 187 22.22 8.98 -9.63
CA SER A 187 21.13 8.57 -8.75
C SER A 187 21.66 7.82 -7.52
N PHE A 188 21.16 8.20 -6.35
CA PHE A 188 21.53 7.67 -5.05
C PHE A 188 20.30 7.35 -4.21
N ILE A 189 20.48 6.49 -3.21
CA ILE A 189 19.50 6.23 -2.17
C ILE A 189 20.18 6.42 -0.81
N GLN A 190 19.45 6.97 0.15
CA GLN A 190 19.84 7.09 1.54
C GLN A 190 18.71 6.58 2.46
N TRP A 191 19.05 6.01 3.61
CA TRP A 191 18.09 5.43 4.56
C TRP A 191 18.06 6.22 5.85
N LEU A 192 16.88 6.73 6.22
CA LEU A 192 16.65 7.51 7.44
C LEU A 192 15.52 6.88 8.25
N ASP A 193 15.58 7.06 9.57
CA ASP A 193 14.41 6.82 10.43
C ASP A 193 13.44 8.03 10.42
N ALA A 194 12.33 7.94 11.16
CA ALA A 194 11.35 9.02 11.26
C ALA A 194 11.89 10.29 11.93
N SER A 195 12.95 10.20 12.74
CA SER A 195 13.61 11.36 13.35
C SER A 195 14.56 12.08 12.39
N GLY A 196 14.91 11.43 11.28
CA GLY A 196 15.89 11.89 10.31
C GLY A 196 17.32 11.40 10.60
N GLU A 197 17.49 10.43 11.51
CA GLU A 197 18.78 9.79 11.74
C GLU A 197 19.15 8.91 10.54
N VAL A 198 20.37 9.08 10.03
CA VAL A 198 20.89 8.28 8.91
C VAL A 198 21.27 6.89 9.40
N LEU A 199 20.66 5.86 8.82
CA LEU A 199 20.81 4.46 9.25
C LEU A 199 21.86 3.68 8.46
N SER A 200 22.24 4.14 7.27
CA SER A 200 23.24 3.48 6.42
C SER A 200 24.08 4.49 5.64
N GLU A 201 25.14 4.00 4.99
CA GLU A 201 25.85 4.81 3.99
C GLU A 201 24.96 5.02 2.77
N GLU A 202 25.11 6.18 2.11
CA GLU A 202 24.45 6.46 0.83
C GLU A 202 24.93 5.49 -0.25
N LYS A 203 23.99 4.97 -1.04
CA LYS A 203 24.27 3.96 -2.06
C LYS A 203 24.01 4.51 -3.46
N LEU A 204 24.88 4.15 -4.39
CA LEU A 204 24.63 4.35 -5.81
C LEU A 204 23.53 3.41 -6.29
N VAL A 205 22.56 3.96 -7.02
CA VAL A 205 21.57 3.14 -7.71
C VAL A 205 22.24 2.32 -8.80
N SER A 206 23.14 2.94 -9.56
CA SER A 206 23.93 2.31 -10.62
C SER A 206 25.43 2.44 -10.34
N PRO A 207 26.20 1.33 -10.42
CA PRO A 207 27.65 1.40 -10.33
C PRO A 207 28.30 1.92 -11.62
N VAL A 208 27.54 2.06 -12.71
CA VAL A 208 28.07 2.50 -14.00
C VAL A 208 28.32 4.00 -13.96
N ASN A 209 29.49 4.42 -14.44
CA ASN A 209 29.89 5.82 -14.46
C ASN A 209 29.27 6.56 -15.66
N VAL A 210 27.95 6.70 -15.64
CA VAL A 210 27.15 7.43 -16.62
C VAL A 210 26.12 8.28 -15.88
N GLY A 211 25.70 9.40 -16.50
CA GLY A 211 24.61 10.19 -15.99
C GLY A 211 23.34 9.35 -15.81
N SER A 212 22.78 9.36 -14.61
CA SER A 212 21.52 8.66 -14.28
C SER A 212 20.46 9.65 -13.79
N TYR A 213 19.21 9.32 -14.08
CA TYR A 213 18.04 10.12 -13.76
C TYR A 213 16.93 9.22 -13.21
N GLY A 214 16.14 9.77 -12.29
CA GLY A 214 15.08 9.00 -11.63
C GLY A 214 15.62 8.09 -10.53
N THR A 215 14.82 7.95 -9.49
CA THR A 215 14.96 6.97 -8.40
C THR A 215 13.61 6.85 -7.67
N PRO A 216 12.46 6.66 -8.37
CA PRO A 216 11.24 6.28 -7.68
C PRO A 216 11.47 4.95 -6.95
N LEU A 217 10.82 4.81 -5.80
CA LEU A 217 11.00 3.68 -4.89
C LEU A 217 9.64 3.10 -4.51
N ALA A 218 9.58 1.79 -4.32
CA ALA A 218 8.43 1.10 -3.75
C ALA A 218 8.89 0.00 -2.78
N TRP A 219 8.14 -0.22 -1.71
CA TRP A 219 8.40 -1.27 -0.72
C TRP A 219 7.57 -2.52 -1.01
N SER A 220 8.21 -3.69 -1.04
CA SER A 220 7.53 -4.97 -1.32
C SER A 220 7.04 -5.74 -0.08
N GLY A 221 7.22 -5.19 1.12
CA GLY A 221 7.15 -5.96 2.35
C GLY A 221 8.47 -6.62 2.74
N GLN A 222 9.45 -6.70 1.83
CA GLN A 222 10.78 -7.30 2.09
C GLN A 222 11.95 -6.52 1.47
N HIS A 223 11.73 -5.88 0.32
CA HIS A 223 12.77 -5.18 -0.44
C HIS A 223 12.26 -3.83 -0.96
N PHE A 224 13.16 -2.87 -1.09
CA PHE A 224 12.92 -1.63 -1.81
C PHE A 224 13.24 -1.84 -3.29
N GLY A 225 12.24 -1.73 -4.15
CA GLY A 225 12.43 -1.70 -5.60
C GLY A 225 12.73 -0.29 -6.06
N ALA A 226 13.78 -0.13 -6.87
CA ALA A 226 14.21 1.15 -7.41
C ALA A 226 14.27 1.06 -8.94
N ALA A 227 13.67 2.05 -9.61
CA ALA A 227 13.79 2.23 -11.05
C ALA A 227 14.59 3.49 -11.37
N TRP A 228 15.27 3.52 -12.52
CA TRP A 228 15.98 4.71 -13.01
C TRP A 228 16.20 4.60 -14.53
N GLN A 229 16.64 5.68 -15.16
CA GLN A 229 17.10 5.67 -16.54
C GLN A 229 18.56 6.12 -16.65
N ASP A 230 19.32 5.49 -17.53
CA ASP A 230 20.67 5.95 -17.88
C ASP A 230 21.08 5.53 -19.30
N ALA A 231 22.18 6.11 -19.79
CA ALA A 231 22.61 5.99 -21.18
C ALA A 231 23.65 4.89 -21.45
N ARG A 232 23.83 3.92 -20.54
CA ARG A 232 24.90 2.90 -20.67
C ARG A 232 24.77 2.00 -21.90
N SER A 233 23.55 1.89 -22.45
CA SER A 233 23.24 1.06 -23.62
C SER A 233 23.27 1.83 -24.94
N GLY A 234 23.78 3.07 -24.96
CA GLY A 234 23.88 3.92 -26.16
C GLY A 234 22.81 5.00 -26.25
N ASN A 235 21.71 4.83 -25.52
CA ASN A 235 20.58 5.73 -25.36
C ASN A 235 19.99 5.57 -23.94
N TYR A 236 19.07 6.46 -23.53
CA TYR A 236 18.44 6.34 -22.22
C TYR A 236 17.48 5.15 -22.20
N GLU A 237 17.71 4.23 -21.28
CA GLU A 237 16.90 3.05 -21.07
C GLU A 237 16.53 2.93 -19.60
N VAL A 238 15.38 2.31 -19.31
CA VAL A 238 14.90 2.10 -17.94
C VAL A 238 15.52 0.83 -17.37
N TYR A 239 15.99 0.93 -16.14
CA TYR A 239 16.55 -0.15 -15.36
C TYR A 239 15.85 -0.28 -14.00
N PHE A 240 15.95 -1.46 -13.41
CA PHE A 240 15.39 -1.79 -12.11
C PHE A 240 16.33 -2.64 -11.26
N THR A 241 16.25 -2.49 -9.94
CA THR A 241 16.95 -3.34 -8.98
C THR A 241 16.22 -3.37 -7.62
N LEU A 242 16.69 -4.25 -6.74
CA LEU A 242 16.19 -4.42 -5.37
C LEU A 242 17.29 -4.08 -4.37
N PHE A 243 16.90 -3.38 -3.30
CA PHE A 243 17.70 -3.14 -2.11
C PHE A 243 17.02 -3.79 -0.91
N ASP A 244 17.81 -4.34 0.01
CA ASP A 244 17.28 -4.68 1.33
C ASP A 244 17.19 -3.44 2.23
N PRO A 245 16.56 -3.54 3.41
CA PRO A 245 16.39 -2.42 4.34
C PRO A 245 17.70 -1.86 4.93
N SER A 246 18.82 -2.59 4.81
CA SER A 246 20.15 -2.07 5.15
C SER A 246 20.82 -1.29 4.01
N GLY A 247 20.16 -1.24 2.85
CA GLY A 247 20.65 -0.59 1.64
C GLY A 247 21.55 -1.46 0.77
N GLU A 248 21.68 -2.75 1.07
CA GLU A 248 22.49 -3.63 0.23
C GLU A 248 21.70 -4.12 -0.98
N LYS A 249 22.38 -4.12 -2.13
CA LYS A 249 21.76 -4.45 -3.41
C LYS A 249 21.57 -5.97 -3.53
N ARG A 250 20.34 -6.39 -3.79
CA ARG A 250 19.93 -7.81 -3.84
C ARG A 250 19.84 -8.36 -5.27
N LEU A 251 19.81 -7.48 -6.26
CA LEU A 251 19.58 -7.83 -7.66
C LEU A 251 20.56 -7.09 -8.58
N SER A 252 21.10 -7.76 -9.59
CA SER A 252 21.83 -7.08 -10.65
C SER A 252 20.89 -6.16 -11.45
N ASP A 253 21.40 -5.06 -12.00
CA ASP A 253 20.60 -4.12 -12.80
C ASP A 253 19.86 -4.84 -13.92
N LEU A 254 18.53 -4.84 -13.85
CA LEU A 254 17.66 -5.37 -14.89
C LEU A 254 17.34 -4.26 -15.86
N ARG A 255 17.68 -4.44 -17.14
CA ARG A 255 17.24 -3.54 -18.21
C ARG A 255 15.80 -3.90 -18.59
N LEU A 256 14.89 -2.93 -18.51
CA LEU A 256 13.47 -3.14 -18.80
C LEU A 256 13.09 -2.79 -20.24
N THR A 257 13.87 -1.93 -20.88
CA THR A 257 13.59 -1.35 -22.20
C THR A 257 14.76 -1.56 -23.15
N ASP A 258 14.45 -1.70 -24.45
CA ASP A 258 15.45 -1.85 -25.53
C ASP A 258 14.89 -1.22 -26.81
N THR A 259 14.72 0.10 -26.77
CA THR A 259 14.17 0.87 -27.88
C THR A 259 15.30 1.48 -28.72
N PRO A 260 15.12 1.71 -30.02
CA PRO A 260 16.09 2.50 -30.79
C PRO A 260 16.17 3.96 -30.37
N SER A 261 15.15 4.49 -29.67
CA SER A 261 15.05 5.89 -29.29
C SER A 261 15.46 6.12 -27.83
N SER A 262 14.55 6.31 -26.88
CA SER A 262 14.88 6.39 -25.45
C SER A 262 13.63 6.18 -24.59
N SER A 263 13.82 5.73 -23.36
CA SER A 263 12.77 5.54 -22.36
C SER A 263 13.03 6.44 -21.15
N TRP A 264 12.02 7.19 -20.72
CA TRP A 264 12.15 8.32 -19.78
C TRP A 264 11.12 8.27 -18.65
N ALA A 265 11.44 9.01 -17.57
CA ALA A 265 10.60 9.26 -16.41
C ALA A 265 9.95 7.99 -15.83
N PRO A 266 10.76 7.00 -15.38
CA PRO A 266 10.19 5.83 -14.76
C PRO A 266 9.45 6.20 -13.46
N GLU A 267 8.38 5.50 -13.19
CA GLU A 267 7.65 5.45 -11.92
C GLU A 267 7.55 3.99 -11.45
N VAL A 268 7.50 3.75 -10.14
CA VAL A 268 7.36 2.39 -9.59
C VAL A 268 6.36 2.36 -8.44
N ILE A 269 5.49 1.36 -8.45
CA ILE A 269 4.63 0.98 -7.32
C ILE A 269 4.78 -0.51 -7.03
N TYR A 270 4.32 -0.93 -5.86
CA TYR A 270 4.19 -2.34 -5.50
C TYR A 270 2.74 -2.64 -5.14
N ASP A 271 2.14 -3.60 -5.84
CA ASP A 271 0.76 -4.05 -5.61
C ASP A 271 0.65 -5.54 -5.99
N GLN A 272 -0.27 -6.28 -5.35
CA GLN A 272 -0.50 -7.71 -5.62
C GLN A 272 0.77 -8.57 -5.68
N GLY A 273 1.70 -8.36 -4.74
CA GLY A 273 2.92 -9.17 -4.66
C GLY A 273 3.95 -8.90 -5.77
N ARG A 274 3.80 -7.82 -6.55
CA ARG A 274 4.67 -7.49 -7.68
C ARG A 274 4.94 -5.99 -7.79
N PHE A 275 6.08 -5.64 -8.35
CA PHE A 275 6.36 -4.28 -8.79
C PHE A 275 5.71 -4.03 -10.15
N VAL A 276 5.24 -2.80 -10.32
CA VAL A 276 4.80 -2.24 -11.60
C VAL A 276 5.69 -1.05 -11.89
N VAL A 277 6.49 -1.14 -12.95
CA VAL A 277 7.31 -0.02 -13.42
C VAL A 277 6.69 0.56 -14.67
N LEU A 278 6.41 1.86 -14.68
CA LEU A 278 5.87 2.59 -15.83
C LEU A 278 6.90 3.57 -16.36
N TRP A 279 6.84 3.91 -17.64
CA TRP A 279 7.71 4.92 -18.23
C TRP A 279 7.09 5.55 -19.48
N GLN A 280 7.67 6.68 -19.89
CA GLN A 280 7.43 7.31 -21.17
C GLN A 280 8.39 6.71 -22.21
N GLU A 281 7.84 5.99 -23.18
CA GLU A 281 8.55 5.42 -24.30
C GLU A 281 8.60 6.42 -25.46
N ILE A 282 9.78 6.90 -25.83
CA ILE A 282 9.93 7.78 -27.00
C ILE A 282 9.96 6.91 -28.26
N LEU A 283 9.04 7.16 -29.18
CA LEU A 283 8.95 6.44 -30.46
C LEU A 283 9.45 7.32 -31.61
N PRO A 284 9.96 6.71 -32.70
CA PRO A 284 10.32 7.46 -33.89
C PRO A 284 9.05 7.96 -34.63
N PRO A 285 9.12 9.12 -35.33
CA PRO A 285 8.01 9.62 -36.12
C PRO A 285 7.49 8.58 -37.15
N PRO A 286 6.18 8.53 -37.43
CA PRO A 286 5.15 9.49 -37.04
C PRO A 286 4.58 9.28 -35.63
N ASP A 287 5.01 8.23 -34.92
CA ASP A 287 4.46 7.89 -33.61
C ASP A 287 5.08 8.78 -32.53
N GLY A 288 4.22 9.34 -31.67
CA GLY A 288 4.60 10.15 -30.53
C GLY A 288 4.93 9.31 -29.29
N PRO A 289 5.49 9.91 -28.23
CA PRO A 289 5.73 9.24 -26.96
C PRO A 289 4.49 8.52 -26.41
N GLN A 290 4.67 7.33 -25.88
CA GLN A 290 3.62 6.46 -25.31
C GLN A 290 3.93 6.10 -23.87
N ILE A 291 2.92 5.74 -23.08
CA ILE A 291 3.13 5.19 -21.74
C ILE A 291 3.15 3.66 -21.81
N ARG A 292 4.20 3.07 -21.25
CA ARG A 292 4.40 1.62 -21.17
C ARG A 292 4.64 1.18 -19.74
N ALA A 293 4.47 -0.11 -19.49
CA ALA A 293 4.72 -0.72 -18.19
C ALA A 293 5.39 -2.09 -18.29
N GLN A 294 6.06 -2.50 -17.22
CA GLN A 294 6.60 -3.84 -17.01
C GLN A 294 6.20 -4.34 -15.62
N LEU A 295 5.70 -5.57 -15.58
CA LEU A 295 5.43 -6.28 -14.34
C LEU A 295 6.68 -7.05 -13.91
N ILE A 296 7.01 -6.99 -12.62
CA ILE A 296 8.20 -7.65 -12.04
C ILE A 296 7.78 -8.29 -10.72
N SER A 297 8.04 -9.58 -10.52
CA SER A 297 7.74 -10.25 -9.24
C SER A 297 8.54 -9.64 -8.08
N ALA A 298 8.13 -9.93 -6.84
CA ALA A 298 8.78 -9.42 -5.63
C ALA A 298 10.30 -9.73 -5.54
N ASP A 299 10.75 -10.81 -6.18
CA ASP A 299 12.16 -11.24 -6.23
C ASP A 299 12.93 -10.70 -7.46
N GLY A 300 12.28 -9.93 -8.34
CA GLY A 300 12.91 -9.30 -9.50
C GLY A 300 12.76 -10.07 -10.82
N THR A 301 11.95 -11.12 -10.90
CA THR A 301 11.71 -11.81 -12.18
C THR A 301 10.72 -11.04 -13.06
N LEU A 302 11.03 -10.85 -14.35
CA LEU A 302 10.12 -10.20 -15.30
C LEU A 302 8.87 -11.07 -15.54
N ILE A 303 7.69 -10.48 -15.40
CA ILE A 303 6.41 -11.13 -15.66
C ILE A 303 5.87 -10.62 -17.00
N GLY A 304 5.84 -11.50 -18.00
CA GLY A 304 5.36 -11.14 -19.35
C GLY A 304 6.27 -10.12 -20.07
N GLY A 305 5.77 -9.59 -21.18
CA GLY A 305 6.42 -8.51 -21.94
C GLY A 305 5.90 -7.13 -21.54
N ASN A 306 6.50 -6.07 -22.11
CA ASN A 306 6.06 -4.72 -21.83
C ASN A 306 4.61 -4.50 -22.31
N LEU A 307 3.82 -3.85 -21.46
CA LEU A 307 2.43 -3.49 -21.70
C LEU A 307 2.34 -2.07 -22.25
N GLU A 308 1.35 -1.83 -23.10
CA GLU A 308 1.02 -0.52 -23.63
C GLU A 308 -0.25 0.02 -22.96
N LEU A 309 -0.18 1.22 -22.39
CA LEU A 309 -1.25 1.78 -21.55
C LEU A 309 -2.04 2.89 -22.25
N THR A 310 -1.44 3.54 -23.25
CA THR A 310 -2.04 4.64 -24.00
C THR A 310 -2.60 4.19 -25.36
N PRO A 311 -3.63 4.86 -25.89
CA PRO A 311 -4.13 4.60 -27.24
C PRO A 311 -3.14 4.96 -28.34
N GLN A 312 -3.21 4.25 -29.46
CA GLN A 312 -2.50 4.58 -30.71
C GLN A 312 -3.28 5.58 -31.56
N ASP A 313 -3.48 6.79 -31.04
CA ASP A 313 -4.23 7.87 -31.70
C ASP A 313 -3.35 9.02 -32.25
N GLY A 314 -2.03 8.91 -32.06
CA GLY A 314 -1.04 9.87 -32.52
C GLY A 314 -0.94 11.12 -31.64
N LYS A 315 -1.37 11.04 -30.37
CA LYS A 315 -1.01 12.00 -29.33
C LYS A 315 0.32 11.65 -28.69
N ASP A 316 0.97 12.67 -28.16
CA ASP A 316 2.17 12.54 -27.34
C ASP A 316 1.76 12.42 -25.88
N TYR A 317 2.12 11.32 -25.23
CA TYR A 317 1.79 11.06 -23.83
C TYR A 317 3.02 11.23 -22.93
N GLY A 318 2.80 11.77 -21.72
CA GLY A 318 3.86 12.06 -20.75
C GLY A 318 3.34 12.19 -19.32
N PHE A 319 4.24 12.44 -18.37
CA PHE A 319 3.94 12.65 -16.95
C PHE A 319 2.89 11.69 -16.38
N VAL A 320 3.24 10.41 -16.34
CA VAL A 320 2.34 9.36 -15.82
C VAL A 320 2.37 9.32 -14.29
N ALA A 321 1.22 9.04 -13.69
CA ALA A 321 1.11 8.53 -12.33
C ALA A 321 0.10 7.38 -12.29
N ILE A 322 0.33 6.42 -11.41
CA ILE A 322 -0.51 5.24 -11.22
C ILE A 322 -0.84 5.11 -9.74
N GLU A 323 -2.03 4.62 -9.44
CA GLU A 323 -2.40 4.27 -8.09
C GLU A 323 -3.30 3.02 -8.08
N PRO A 324 -3.01 2.01 -7.23
CA PRO A 324 -3.93 0.91 -6.97
C PRO A 324 -5.05 1.31 -6.01
N ASN A 325 -6.24 0.75 -6.20
CA ASN A 325 -7.29 0.70 -5.17
C ASN A 325 -7.80 -0.74 -4.98
N ARG A 326 -8.89 -0.96 -4.23
CA ARG A 326 -9.48 -2.30 -4.03
C ARG A 326 -9.92 -2.97 -5.35
N THR A 327 -10.38 -2.19 -6.33
CA THR A 327 -10.98 -2.68 -7.59
C THR A 327 -10.00 -2.85 -8.76
N GLY A 328 -8.92 -2.08 -8.79
CA GLY A 328 -8.11 -1.93 -10.00
C GLY A 328 -6.93 -0.97 -9.84
N TYR A 329 -6.51 -0.40 -10.96
CA TYR A 329 -5.55 0.69 -11.05
C TYR A 329 -6.20 1.89 -11.73
N GLY A 330 -5.97 3.08 -11.18
CA GLY A 330 -6.18 4.34 -11.86
C GLY A 330 -4.86 4.82 -12.45
N ILE A 331 -4.87 5.26 -13.70
CA ILE A 331 -3.70 5.84 -14.36
C ILE A 331 -4.08 7.21 -14.88
N VAL A 332 -3.26 8.21 -14.55
CA VAL A 332 -3.39 9.58 -15.04
C VAL A 332 -2.11 9.97 -15.80
N TYR A 333 -2.27 10.71 -16.89
CA TYR A 333 -1.15 11.17 -17.71
C TYR A 333 -1.53 12.44 -18.48
N THR A 334 -0.53 13.19 -18.93
CA THR A 334 -0.73 14.28 -19.88
C THR A 334 -0.80 13.75 -21.31
N ALA A 335 -1.64 14.37 -22.15
CA ALA A 335 -1.71 14.08 -23.57
C ALA A 335 -1.67 15.38 -24.39
N THR A 336 -0.89 15.41 -25.47
CA THR A 336 -0.76 16.58 -26.34
C THR A 336 -1.01 16.18 -27.79
N ASP A 337 -1.95 16.85 -28.46
CA ASP A 337 -2.16 16.68 -29.90
C ASP A 337 -1.13 17.49 -30.70
N THR A 338 -0.08 16.81 -31.17
CA THR A 338 1.00 17.41 -31.96
C THR A 338 0.59 17.83 -33.36
N LYS A 339 -0.59 17.45 -33.83
CA LYS A 339 -1.14 17.90 -35.13
C LYS A 339 -1.70 19.31 -35.04
N VAL A 340 -1.93 19.84 -33.84
CA VAL A 340 -2.41 21.19 -33.59
C VAL A 340 -1.22 22.08 -33.20
N PRO A 341 -0.86 23.11 -34.00
CA PRO A 341 0.19 24.06 -33.63
C PRO A 341 -0.12 24.76 -32.31
N GLY A 342 0.78 24.65 -31.33
CA GLY A 342 0.55 25.12 -29.97
C GLY A 342 -0.28 24.18 -29.08
N GLY A 343 -0.38 22.90 -29.47
CA GLY A 343 -1.23 21.86 -28.88
C GLY A 343 -1.47 21.98 -27.39
N ASN A 344 -2.75 21.86 -27.01
CA ASN A 344 -3.18 21.92 -25.62
C ASN A 344 -2.69 20.68 -24.86
N ILE A 345 -2.16 20.90 -23.66
CA ILE A 345 -1.83 19.80 -22.74
C ILE A 345 -3.11 19.40 -22.00
N GLU A 346 -3.64 18.24 -22.36
CA GLU A 346 -4.78 17.60 -21.71
C GLU A 346 -4.33 16.79 -20.48
N VAL A 347 -5.22 16.62 -19.50
CA VAL A 347 -5.04 15.64 -18.42
C VAL A 347 -6.05 14.53 -18.63
N GLN A 348 -5.57 13.32 -18.87
CA GLN A 348 -6.41 12.16 -19.15
C GLN A 348 -6.29 11.10 -18.06
N PHE A 349 -7.40 10.40 -17.82
CA PHE A 349 -7.52 9.30 -16.88
C PHE A 349 -7.99 8.03 -17.59
N ARG A 350 -7.48 6.88 -17.14
CA ARG A 350 -7.99 5.57 -17.52
C ARG A 350 -7.81 4.57 -16.38
N ALA A 351 -8.85 3.78 -16.13
CA ALA A 351 -8.81 2.69 -15.17
C ALA A 351 -8.54 1.35 -15.85
N PHE A 352 -7.85 0.47 -15.12
CA PHE A 352 -7.51 -0.88 -15.52
C PHE A 352 -7.85 -1.88 -14.42
N ALA A 353 -8.17 -3.11 -14.82
CA ALA A 353 -8.21 -4.24 -13.91
C ALA A 353 -6.82 -4.48 -13.32
N LYS A 354 -6.78 -5.27 -12.25
CA LYS A 354 -5.56 -5.63 -11.52
C LYS A 354 -4.50 -6.36 -12.37
N ASP A 355 -4.83 -6.86 -13.55
CA ASP A 355 -3.87 -7.42 -14.52
C ASP A 355 -3.06 -6.35 -15.27
N LEU A 356 -3.44 -5.07 -15.18
CA LEU A 356 -2.89 -3.92 -15.91
C LEU A 356 -2.96 -4.04 -17.44
N ALA A 357 -3.71 -5.02 -17.96
CA ALA A 357 -3.87 -5.28 -19.38
C ALA A 357 -5.30 -5.02 -19.85
N THR A 358 -6.28 -5.13 -18.96
CA THR A 358 -7.71 -5.00 -19.28
C THR A 358 -8.23 -3.63 -18.82
N PRO A 359 -8.54 -2.69 -19.73
CA PRO A 359 -9.16 -1.41 -19.37
C PRO A 359 -10.56 -1.62 -18.80
N THR A 360 -10.87 -0.95 -17.68
CA THR A 360 -12.20 -0.98 -17.03
C THR A 360 -12.98 0.31 -17.21
N SER A 361 -12.35 1.34 -17.78
CA SER A 361 -12.99 2.59 -18.20
C SER A 361 -12.64 2.96 -19.65
N PRO A 362 -13.43 3.82 -20.31
CA PRO A 362 -12.93 4.57 -21.46
C PRO A 362 -11.78 5.50 -21.03
N VAL A 363 -11.07 6.07 -22.02
CA VAL A 363 -10.20 7.23 -21.77
C VAL A 363 -11.07 8.42 -21.44
N VAL A 364 -10.83 9.04 -20.29
CA VAL A 364 -11.57 10.20 -19.82
C VAL A 364 -10.66 11.41 -19.95
N ASN A 365 -11.10 12.43 -20.69
CA ASN A 365 -10.42 13.72 -20.68
C ASN A 365 -10.91 14.53 -19.48
N VAL A 366 -10.07 14.68 -18.45
CA VAL A 366 -10.43 15.40 -17.21
C VAL A 366 -10.45 16.90 -17.47
N ILE A 367 -9.47 17.40 -18.23
CA ILE A 367 -9.43 18.78 -18.75
C ILE A 367 -8.82 18.80 -20.15
N ASP A 368 -9.31 19.72 -20.99
CA ASP A 368 -8.91 19.81 -22.40
C ASP A 368 -7.64 20.66 -22.65
N SER A 369 -7.12 21.38 -21.65
CA SER A 369 -5.97 22.27 -21.81
C SER A 369 -5.38 22.75 -20.49
N GLY A 370 -4.07 23.03 -20.49
CA GLY A 370 -3.38 23.81 -19.47
C GLY A 370 -3.03 23.03 -18.20
N GLY A 371 -3.13 21.70 -18.22
CA GLY A 371 -2.69 20.86 -17.10
C GLY A 371 -1.26 20.36 -17.28
N ASP A 372 -0.55 20.14 -16.18
CA ASP A 372 0.80 19.58 -16.16
C ASP A 372 1.02 18.72 -14.90
N ARG A 373 1.96 17.77 -14.98
CA ARG A 373 2.39 16.88 -13.88
C ARG A 373 1.25 16.32 -13.01
N PRO A 374 0.29 15.59 -13.59
CA PRO A 374 -0.80 15.04 -12.81
C PRO A 374 -0.29 14.02 -11.77
N LYS A 375 -1.01 13.94 -10.67
CA LYS A 375 -0.86 12.96 -9.59
C LYS A 375 -2.19 12.28 -9.31
N ILE A 376 -2.12 11.12 -8.70
CA ILE A 376 -3.28 10.30 -8.37
C ILE A 376 -3.04 9.62 -7.02
N ALA A 377 -4.09 9.52 -6.22
CA ALA A 377 -4.13 8.77 -4.97
C ALA A 377 -5.48 8.08 -4.80
N ALA A 378 -5.51 6.97 -4.06
CA ALA A 378 -6.73 6.25 -3.77
C ALA A 378 -7.57 7.08 -2.79
N LEU A 379 -8.88 7.06 -2.96
CA LEU A 379 -9.83 7.75 -2.08
C LEU A 379 -11.09 6.89 -1.98
N GLY A 380 -11.15 6.05 -0.95
CA GLY A 380 -12.10 4.95 -0.83
C GLY A 380 -12.00 4.00 -2.03
N GLU A 381 -13.13 3.79 -2.71
CA GLU A 381 -13.17 3.05 -3.97
C GLU A 381 -12.82 3.90 -5.20
N ASN A 382 -12.64 5.21 -5.03
CA ASN A 382 -12.42 6.18 -6.11
C ASN A 382 -10.95 6.60 -6.20
N PHE A 383 -10.68 7.53 -7.11
CA PHE A 383 -9.37 8.14 -7.31
C PHE A 383 -9.47 9.64 -7.21
N LEU A 384 -8.64 10.26 -6.36
CA LEU A 384 -8.38 11.68 -6.40
C LEU A 384 -7.24 11.94 -7.38
N LEU A 385 -7.49 12.79 -8.37
CA LEU A 385 -6.48 13.29 -9.29
C LEU A 385 -6.19 14.75 -8.96
N THR A 386 -4.92 15.14 -9.04
CA THR A 386 -4.49 16.54 -8.97
C THR A 386 -3.53 16.88 -10.10
N TRP A 387 -3.46 18.15 -10.49
CA TRP A 387 -2.51 18.63 -11.50
C TRP A 387 -2.17 20.10 -11.28
N ASP A 388 -0.99 20.47 -11.77
CA ASP A 388 -0.56 21.87 -11.85
C ASP A 388 -1.27 22.51 -13.05
N VAL A 389 -1.64 23.79 -12.95
CA VAL A 389 -2.14 24.57 -14.10
C VAL A 389 -1.11 25.57 -14.60
N GLU A 390 -1.15 25.87 -15.89
CA GLU A 390 -0.16 26.71 -16.59
C GLU A 390 0.01 28.10 -15.94
N ASP A 391 -1.08 28.73 -15.49
CA ASP A 391 -1.05 30.05 -14.84
C ASP A 391 -0.62 30.00 -13.36
N ARG A 392 -0.44 28.80 -12.80
CA ARG A 392 -0.11 28.51 -11.40
C ARG A 392 -1.05 29.19 -10.40
N SER A 393 -2.29 29.44 -10.79
CA SER A 393 -3.30 30.05 -9.92
C SER A 393 -3.65 29.17 -8.73
N ALA A 394 -3.59 27.84 -8.90
CA ALA A 394 -3.83 26.83 -7.89
C ALA A 394 -3.30 25.47 -8.36
N ILE A 395 -3.24 24.49 -7.48
CA ILE A 395 -3.40 23.07 -7.83
C ILE A 395 -4.88 22.78 -8.03
N TRP A 396 -5.22 22.09 -9.11
CA TRP A 396 -6.58 21.63 -9.41
C TRP A 396 -6.73 20.15 -9.12
N GLY A 397 -7.96 19.71 -8.86
CA GLY A 397 -8.26 18.31 -8.65
C GLY A 397 -9.66 17.89 -9.07
N ALA A 398 -9.84 16.59 -9.20
CA ALA A 398 -11.10 15.93 -9.53
C ALA A 398 -11.15 14.52 -8.93
N ILE A 399 -12.35 14.03 -8.63
CA ILE A 399 -12.57 12.66 -8.15
C ILE A 399 -13.24 11.85 -9.26
N LEU A 400 -12.65 10.71 -9.60
CA LEU A 400 -13.17 9.79 -10.60
C LEU A 400 -13.39 8.41 -10.00
N SER A 401 -14.50 7.78 -10.38
CA SER A 401 -14.78 6.38 -10.07
C SER A 401 -13.92 5.42 -10.91
N PRO A 402 -13.80 4.13 -10.54
CA PRO A 402 -13.14 3.11 -11.35
C PRO A 402 -13.75 2.90 -12.74
N SER A 403 -14.98 3.36 -12.96
CA SER A 403 -15.65 3.34 -14.27
C SER A 403 -15.27 4.54 -15.16
N GLY A 404 -14.55 5.52 -14.62
CA GLY A 404 -14.22 6.78 -15.28
C GLY A 404 -15.27 7.87 -15.12
N ALA A 405 -16.35 7.65 -14.36
CA ALA A 405 -17.31 8.71 -14.07
C ALA A 405 -16.69 9.79 -13.18
N LEU A 406 -16.81 11.06 -13.60
CA LEU A 406 -16.42 12.24 -12.81
C LEU A 406 -17.44 12.46 -11.70
N LEU A 407 -17.00 12.32 -10.45
CA LEU A 407 -17.83 12.45 -9.25
C LEU A 407 -17.78 13.86 -8.65
N ALA A 408 -16.61 14.49 -8.71
CA ALA A 408 -16.39 15.86 -8.22
C ALA A 408 -15.26 16.56 -9.00
N GLY A 409 -15.30 17.90 -9.04
CA GLY A 409 -14.38 18.71 -9.83
C GLY A 409 -14.66 18.67 -11.34
N PRO A 410 -13.72 19.09 -12.21
CA PRO A 410 -12.46 19.77 -11.89
C PRO A 410 -12.65 21.07 -11.12
N ALA A 411 -11.88 21.27 -10.04
CA ALA A 411 -11.92 22.49 -9.23
C ALA A 411 -10.56 22.79 -8.59
N PRO A 412 -10.25 24.05 -8.22
CA PRO A 412 -9.07 24.36 -7.45
C PRO A 412 -9.16 23.74 -6.04
N VAL A 413 -8.12 22.98 -5.65
CA VAL A 413 -8.01 22.32 -4.34
C VAL A 413 -7.02 23.00 -3.40
N THR A 414 -6.46 24.14 -3.84
CA THR A 414 -5.58 25.02 -3.05
C THR A 414 -6.05 26.48 -3.13
N PRO A 415 -7.33 26.78 -2.82
CA PRO A 415 -7.89 28.11 -3.00
C PRO A 415 -7.16 29.16 -2.15
N GLY A 416 -6.87 30.31 -2.75
CA GLY A 416 -6.18 31.42 -2.11
C GLY A 416 -4.64 31.34 -2.18
N GLY A 417 -4.09 30.31 -2.83
CA GLY A 417 -2.66 30.22 -3.10
C GLY A 417 -2.20 31.17 -4.20
N VAL A 418 -0.92 31.56 -4.16
CA VAL A 418 -0.27 32.31 -5.25
C VAL A 418 0.87 31.46 -5.80
N ALA A 419 0.87 31.24 -7.11
CA ALA A 419 1.90 30.47 -7.81
C ALA A 419 2.06 29.02 -7.30
N ALA A 420 0.95 28.31 -7.03
CA ALA A 420 1.01 26.92 -6.56
C ALA A 420 1.58 25.97 -7.64
N ARG A 421 2.40 25.00 -7.22
CA ARG A 421 3.11 24.05 -8.10
C ARG A 421 3.61 22.81 -7.36
N ASP A 422 4.12 21.84 -8.11
CA ASP A 422 4.87 20.69 -7.60
C ASP A 422 4.09 19.92 -6.52
N ASN A 423 2.87 19.48 -6.86
CA ASN A 423 2.01 18.78 -5.91
C ASN A 423 2.37 17.29 -5.72
N ASN A 424 2.01 16.75 -4.56
CA ASN A 424 2.07 15.31 -4.28
C ASN A 424 0.95 14.90 -3.32
N LEU A 425 0.52 13.64 -3.45
CA LEU A 425 -0.61 13.07 -2.73
C LEU A 425 -0.17 11.85 -1.93
N VAL A 426 -0.79 11.63 -0.78
CA VAL A 426 -0.72 10.36 -0.09
C VAL A 426 -2.08 10.00 0.51
N SER A 427 -2.58 8.82 0.15
CA SER A 427 -3.89 8.32 0.59
C SER A 427 -3.85 7.80 2.03
N PHE A 428 -4.92 8.07 2.78
CA PHE A 428 -5.23 7.48 4.08
C PHE A 428 -6.46 6.56 4.01
N GLY A 429 -6.96 6.25 2.82
CA GLY A 429 -8.22 5.53 2.63
C GLY A 429 -9.34 6.51 2.29
N ASP A 430 -10.06 6.98 3.29
CA ASP A 430 -11.21 7.90 3.19
C ASP A 430 -10.82 9.37 2.88
N ARG A 431 -9.55 9.71 3.07
CA ARG A 431 -9.01 11.06 2.84
C ARG A 431 -7.60 11.02 2.28
N VAL A 432 -7.18 12.13 1.68
CA VAL A 432 -5.87 12.26 1.04
C VAL A 432 -5.16 13.50 1.55
N VAL A 433 -3.92 13.36 2.00
CA VAL A 433 -3.03 14.50 2.25
C VAL A 433 -2.51 14.99 0.90
N LEU A 434 -2.77 16.26 0.61
CA LEU A 434 -2.18 17.00 -0.51
C LEU A 434 -1.11 17.92 0.04
N ALA A 435 0.12 17.80 -0.47
CA ALA A 435 1.19 18.78 -0.27
C ALA A 435 1.60 19.45 -1.58
N TRP A 436 1.97 20.72 -1.51
CA TRP A 436 2.38 21.51 -2.67
C TRP A 436 3.36 22.62 -2.27
N ALA A 437 4.09 23.13 -3.25
CA ALA A 437 4.90 24.34 -3.09
C ALA A 437 4.10 25.57 -3.53
N GLU A 438 4.19 26.64 -2.75
CA GLU A 438 3.47 27.89 -3.00
C GLU A 438 4.31 29.11 -2.62
N LEU A 439 4.19 30.19 -3.39
CA LEU A 439 4.92 31.43 -3.10
C LEU A 439 4.38 32.09 -1.82
N ALA A 440 5.21 32.15 -0.79
CA ALA A 440 4.95 32.81 0.49
C ALA A 440 6.02 33.88 0.73
N GLY A 441 5.65 35.15 0.57
CA GLY A 441 6.62 36.25 0.59
C GLY A 441 7.49 36.24 -0.66
N GLU A 442 8.80 36.02 -0.51
CA GLU A 442 9.77 36.00 -1.62
C GLU A 442 10.19 34.58 -2.05
N ASN A 443 9.82 33.56 -1.28
CA ASN A 443 10.24 32.17 -1.50
C ASN A 443 9.04 31.24 -1.64
N TYR A 444 9.29 30.07 -2.25
CA TYR A 444 8.35 28.95 -2.20
C TYR A 444 8.46 28.22 -0.86
N ASP A 445 7.33 28.03 -0.20
CA ASP A 445 7.18 27.21 1.01
C ASP A 445 6.32 25.98 0.70
N ILE A 446 6.44 24.92 1.49
CA ILE A 446 5.62 23.70 1.34
C ILE A 446 4.43 23.77 2.29
N PHE A 447 3.24 23.66 1.72
CA PHE A 447 1.98 23.60 2.44
C PHE A 447 1.34 22.22 2.31
N GLY A 448 0.44 21.89 3.23
CA GLY A 448 -0.37 20.69 3.22
C GLY A 448 -1.84 20.98 3.54
N THR A 449 -2.75 20.18 3.02
CA THR A 449 -4.20 20.17 3.33
C THR A 449 -4.70 18.73 3.21
N VAL A 450 -5.85 18.40 3.81
CA VAL A 450 -6.46 17.08 3.64
C VAL A 450 -7.77 17.21 2.87
N ILE A 451 -7.95 16.37 1.86
CA ILE A 451 -9.09 16.34 0.94
C ILE A 451 -9.92 15.09 1.23
N GLY A 452 -11.24 15.26 1.36
CA GLY A 452 -12.22 14.19 1.55
C GLY A 452 -12.91 13.72 0.27
N GLU A 453 -13.87 12.81 0.41
CA GLU A 453 -14.53 12.09 -0.70
C GLU A 453 -15.44 12.94 -1.59
N ALA A 454 -15.84 14.15 -1.15
CA ALA A 454 -16.61 15.10 -1.94
C ALA A 454 -15.75 16.26 -2.49
N LEU A 455 -14.42 16.09 -2.54
CA LEU A 455 -13.43 17.11 -2.95
C LEU A 455 -13.42 18.34 -2.01
N GLU A 456 -13.94 18.17 -0.81
CA GLU A 456 -13.92 19.14 0.27
C GLU A 456 -12.60 19.12 1.03
N ILE A 457 -12.22 20.28 1.57
CA ILE A 457 -11.08 20.39 2.47
C ILE A 457 -11.55 19.98 3.87
N VAL A 458 -11.14 18.79 4.32
CA VAL A 458 -11.47 18.26 5.66
C VAL A 458 -10.49 18.74 6.72
N GLU A 459 -9.22 18.93 6.37
CA GLU A 459 -8.26 19.66 7.20
C GLU A 459 -7.70 20.87 6.44
N PRO A 460 -7.74 22.06 7.07
CA PRO A 460 -7.36 23.30 6.40
C PRO A 460 -5.85 23.35 6.12
N LYS A 461 -5.49 24.20 5.15
CA LYS A 461 -4.09 24.50 4.79
C LYS A 461 -3.19 24.74 6.01
N ARG A 462 -2.07 24.02 6.08
CA ARG A 462 -0.99 24.14 7.06
C ARG A 462 0.34 24.41 6.37
N LEU A 463 1.18 25.25 6.98
CA LEU A 463 2.58 25.38 6.61
C LEU A 463 3.34 24.15 7.14
N LEU A 464 3.98 23.39 6.25
CA LEU A 464 4.76 22.21 6.62
C LEU A 464 6.26 22.55 6.64
N VAL A 465 6.74 23.27 5.63
CA VAL A 465 8.12 23.76 5.56
C VAL A 465 8.08 25.21 5.10
N GLY A 466 8.73 26.09 5.84
CA GLY A 466 8.96 27.45 5.36
C GLY A 466 10.30 28.02 5.81
N GLY A 467 10.70 29.14 5.22
CA GLY A 467 11.94 29.79 5.61
C GLY A 467 12.42 30.89 4.67
N ALA A 468 13.71 31.20 4.79
CA ALA A 468 14.36 32.26 4.02
C ALA A 468 14.82 31.81 2.62
N ALA A 469 14.45 30.61 2.18
CA ALA A 469 14.82 30.05 0.88
C ALA A 469 13.71 29.16 0.35
N ASN A 470 13.76 28.84 -0.95
CA ASN A 470 12.77 27.99 -1.60
C ASN A 470 12.79 26.56 -1.05
N SER A 471 11.61 25.99 -0.85
CA SER A 471 11.34 24.58 -0.65
C SER A 471 10.30 24.13 -1.70
N ILE A 472 10.62 23.14 -2.52
CA ILE A 472 9.82 22.70 -3.69
C ILE A 472 9.86 21.17 -3.88
N GLU A 473 9.07 20.65 -4.82
CA GLU A 473 9.03 19.22 -5.17
C GLU A 473 8.78 18.27 -3.96
N PRO A 474 7.78 18.50 -3.10
CA PRO A 474 7.42 17.55 -2.04
C PRO A 474 7.07 16.18 -2.63
N ARG A 475 7.50 15.13 -1.93
CA ARG A 475 7.16 13.73 -2.17
C ARG A 475 6.84 13.09 -0.83
N LEU A 476 5.63 12.55 -0.73
CA LEU A 476 5.11 11.99 0.50
C LEU A 476 5.06 10.47 0.45
N VAL A 477 5.25 9.84 1.60
CA VAL A 477 4.92 8.42 1.80
C VAL A 477 4.33 8.20 3.18
N ARG A 478 3.46 7.21 3.29
CA ARG A 478 3.02 6.68 4.58
C ARG A 478 4.12 5.83 5.23
N GLY A 479 4.62 6.27 6.39
CA GLY A 479 5.28 5.47 7.44
C GLY A 479 4.40 4.55 8.32
N ASP A 480 4.92 4.10 9.45
CA ASP A 480 4.15 3.42 10.51
C ASP A 480 3.65 4.42 11.56
N ASN A 481 2.74 4.02 12.44
CA ASN A 481 2.29 4.81 13.62
C ASN A 481 1.89 6.25 13.25
N GLY A 482 1.08 6.44 12.21
CA GLY A 482 0.63 7.78 11.83
C GLY A 482 1.65 8.66 11.08
N PHE A 483 2.93 8.27 10.95
CA PHE A 483 3.99 9.12 10.37
C PHE A 483 3.91 9.29 8.85
N VAL A 484 3.81 10.51 8.35
CA VAL A 484 4.04 10.85 6.94
C VAL A 484 5.48 11.32 6.78
N GLY A 485 6.24 10.63 5.93
CA GLY A 485 7.56 11.07 5.50
C GLY A 485 7.43 12.03 4.32
N ALA A 486 8.23 13.09 4.32
CA ALA A 486 8.27 14.10 3.26
C ALA A 486 9.72 14.31 2.80
N LEU A 487 9.99 13.99 1.53
CA LEU A 487 11.23 14.32 0.83
C LEU A 487 10.98 15.49 -0.11
N PHE A 488 11.86 16.48 -0.13
CA PHE A 488 11.70 17.67 -0.96
C PHE A 488 13.03 18.35 -1.25
N ASP A 489 13.01 19.33 -2.16
CA ASP A 489 14.19 20.12 -2.51
C ASP A 489 14.18 21.46 -1.78
N ASP A 490 15.30 21.82 -1.17
CA ASP A 490 15.43 23.01 -0.33
C ASP A 490 16.72 23.77 -0.63
N PHE A 491 16.63 25.10 -0.60
CA PHE A 491 17.70 26.02 -0.98
C PHE A 491 18.29 26.79 0.21
N ARG A 492 17.98 26.41 1.46
CA ARG A 492 18.42 27.10 2.70
C ARG A 492 19.95 27.23 2.84
N GLU A 493 20.70 26.38 2.17
CA GLU A 493 22.16 26.38 2.17
C GLU A 493 22.77 27.18 0.99
N GLY A 494 21.95 27.96 0.28
CA GLY A 494 22.35 28.76 -0.88
C GLY A 494 22.47 27.98 -2.19
N VAL A 495 22.34 26.65 -2.13
CA VAL A 495 22.30 25.72 -3.27
C VAL A 495 21.24 24.65 -3.00
N GLN A 496 20.73 24.03 -4.07
CA GLN A 496 19.70 22.99 -3.98
C GLN A 496 20.21 21.74 -3.26
N HIS A 497 19.49 21.33 -2.22
CA HIS A 497 19.69 20.07 -1.51
C HIS A 497 18.39 19.35 -1.20
N SER A 498 18.41 18.02 -1.28
CA SER A 498 17.28 17.20 -0.88
C SER A 498 17.24 17.13 0.64
N HIS A 499 16.08 17.43 1.19
CA HIS A 499 15.80 17.42 2.62
C HIS A 499 14.66 16.48 2.93
N PHE A 500 14.69 15.94 4.13
CA PHE A 500 13.69 15.03 4.66
C PHE A 500 13.15 15.56 5.98
N MET A 501 11.86 15.32 6.20
CA MET A 501 11.24 15.37 7.51
C MET A 501 10.18 14.30 7.59
N ALA A 502 9.79 13.90 8.80
CA ALA A 502 8.55 13.20 9.03
C ALA A 502 7.67 14.03 9.97
N PHE A 503 6.36 13.88 9.86
CA PHE A 503 5.39 14.38 10.83
C PHE A 503 4.40 13.27 11.11
N ALA A 504 3.90 13.21 12.34
CA ALA A 504 2.78 12.33 12.67
C ALA A 504 1.53 13.18 12.83
N CYS A 505 0.40 12.52 12.60
CA CYS A 505 -0.87 12.98 13.10
C CYS A 505 -0.85 13.17 14.62
N GLU A 506 -1.71 14.03 15.12
CA GLU A 506 -1.85 14.30 16.54
C GLU A 506 -3.12 13.65 17.06
N GLU A 507 -3.02 12.85 18.12
CA GLU A 507 -4.20 12.48 18.91
C GLU A 507 -4.86 13.78 19.40
N GLU A 508 -6.10 14.05 18.99
CA GLU A 508 -6.91 14.98 19.75
C GLU A 508 -7.03 14.38 21.15
N VAL A 509 -6.39 15.02 22.13
CA VAL A 509 -6.72 14.78 23.53
C VAL A 509 -8.15 15.27 23.71
N ILE A 510 -9.13 14.43 23.40
CA ILE A 510 -10.54 14.66 23.69
C ILE A 510 -10.59 14.82 25.22
N LYS A 511 -10.68 16.07 25.67
CA LYS A 511 -10.77 16.45 27.08
C LYS A 511 -12.20 16.40 27.58
#